data_AF-A0A9N9IL07-F1
#
_entry.id   AF-A0A9N9IL07-F1
#
_cell.length_a   1.000
_cell.length_b   1.000
_cell.length_c   1.000
_cell.angle_alpha   90.00
_cell.angle_beta   90.00
_cell.angle_gamma   90.00
#
_symmetry.space_group_name_H-M   'P 1'
#
loop_
_entity.id
_entity.type
_entity.pdbx_description
1 polymer ?
#
loop_
_entity_poly.entity_id
_entity_poly.type
_entity_poly.pdbx_seq_one_letter_code
_entity_poly.pdbx_strand_id
1 'polypeptide(L)'
;TNIVRQGRCTLVATIQMYKILALNCLISAYSLSVLYLEGVKHGDLQITISGMLLAVCFLCISKAKPLEKLSKQRPQSNVFNFYIILSILGQFAIHIASLIYIVDLVFHYEEKKVVDLEGEFEPSLLNTAVYLISLSMQVSTFAINYQGHPFRESLKENTALYYGLLSVGSVALCGATEFVPEMNSILKLVPLKDE
;
A
#
# COMPACT_ATOMS: atom_id res chain seq x y z
N THR A 1 33.57 14.02 2.29
CA THR A 1 32.53 13.44 3.19
C THR A 1 31.13 13.45 2.58
N ASN A 2 30.70 14.53 1.91
CA ASN A 2 29.36 14.65 1.30
C ASN A 2 29.02 13.52 0.30
N ILE A 3 29.97 13.10 -0.55
CA ILE A 3 29.76 12.01 -1.53
C ILE A 3 29.42 10.69 -0.84
N VAL A 4 30.17 10.30 0.20
CA VAL A 4 29.93 9.05 0.95
C VAL A 4 28.56 9.08 1.65
N ARG A 5 28.18 10.24 2.18
CA ARG A 5 26.89 10.47 2.83
C ARG A 5 25.74 10.32 1.85
N GLN A 6 25.86 10.95 0.67
CA GLN A 6 24.89 10.83 -0.41
C GLN A 6 24.78 9.40 -0.91
N GLY A 7 25.91 8.73 -1.17
CA GLY A 7 25.93 7.34 -1.63
C GLY A 7 25.23 6.38 -0.67
N ARG A 8 25.39 6.56 0.65
CA ARG A 8 24.68 5.77 1.67
C ARG A 8 23.18 6.04 1.67
N CYS A 9 22.78 7.29 1.58
CA CYS A 9 21.37 7.68 1.51
C CYS A 9 20.70 7.11 0.25
N THR A 10 21.36 7.21 -0.89
CA THR A 10 20.90 6.65 -2.16
C THR A 10 20.78 5.14 -2.09
N LEU A 11 21.78 4.42 -1.57
CA LEU A 11 21.73 2.96 -1.44
C LEU A 11 20.55 2.50 -0.57
N VAL A 12 20.30 3.17 0.55
CA VAL A 12 19.14 2.88 1.42
C VAL A 12 17.83 3.14 0.69
N ALA A 13 17.72 4.29 0.01
CA ALA A 13 16.52 4.63 -0.76
C ALA A 13 16.24 3.58 -1.86
N THR A 14 17.27 3.16 -2.58
CA THR A 14 17.17 2.13 -3.64
C THR A 14 16.71 0.79 -3.06
N ILE A 15 17.31 0.32 -1.96
CA ILE A 15 16.91 -0.95 -1.33
C ILE A 15 15.48 -0.88 -0.84
N GLN A 16 15.08 0.21 -0.18
CA GLN A 16 13.70 0.43 0.24
C GLN A 16 12.73 0.42 -0.96
N MET A 17 13.05 1.12 -2.04
CA MET A 17 12.22 1.17 -3.24
C MET A 17 12.02 -0.23 -3.83
N TYR A 18 13.07 -1.07 -3.86
CA TYR A 18 12.96 -2.45 -4.30
C TYR A 18 12.09 -3.31 -3.37
N LYS A 19 12.16 -3.14 -2.05
CA LYS A 19 11.27 -3.84 -1.12
C LYS A 19 9.79 -3.49 -1.36
N ILE A 20 9.50 -2.20 -1.50
CA ILE A 20 8.15 -1.69 -1.75
C ILE A 20 7.64 -2.19 -3.10
N LEU A 21 8.46 -2.11 -4.15
CA LEU A 21 8.09 -2.58 -5.48
C LEU A 21 7.80 -4.08 -5.49
N ALA A 22 8.65 -4.89 -4.83
CA ALA A 22 8.44 -6.33 -4.73
C ALA A 22 7.12 -6.68 -4.03
N LEU A 23 6.80 -6.01 -2.91
CA LEU A 23 5.53 -6.19 -2.20
C LEU A 23 4.33 -5.81 -3.07
N ASN A 24 4.38 -4.64 -3.71
CA ASN A 24 3.31 -4.19 -4.59
C ASN A 24 3.11 -5.15 -5.77
N CYS A 25 4.19 -5.63 -6.39
CA CYS A 25 4.10 -6.61 -7.47
C CYS A 25 3.44 -7.92 -7.02
N LEU A 26 3.79 -8.44 -5.84
CA LEU A 26 3.20 -9.67 -5.32
C LEU A 26 1.70 -9.49 -5.02
N ILE A 27 1.32 -8.38 -4.39
CA ILE A 27 -0.10 -8.06 -4.09
C ILE A 27 -0.89 -7.89 -5.39
N SER A 28 -0.37 -7.12 -6.35
CA SER A 28 -1.02 -6.91 -7.65
C SER A 28 -1.15 -8.20 -8.46
N ALA A 29 -0.14 -9.09 -8.40
CA ALA A 29 -0.21 -10.39 -9.06
C ALA A 29 -1.34 -11.24 -8.49
N TYR A 30 -1.53 -11.27 -7.17
CA TYR A 30 -2.66 -11.94 -6.55
C TYR A 30 -4.00 -11.29 -6.93
N SER A 31 -4.07 -9.97 -6.90
CA SER A 31 -5.29 -9.23 -7.28
C SER A 31 -5.70 -9.50 -8.73
N LEU A 32 -4.75 -9.48 -9.66
CA LEU A 32 -5.05 -9.67 -11.08
C LEU A 32 -5.30 -11.14 -11.46
N SER A 33 -4.83 -12.08 -10.64
CA SER A 33 -5.08 -13.52 -10.85
C SER A 33 -6.34 -13.99 -10.13
N VAL A 34 -6.33 -13.99 -8.79
CA VAL A 34 -7.38 -14.58 -7.98
C VAL A 34 -8.58 -13.66 -7.87
N LEU A 35 -8.38 -12.41 -7.43
CA LEU A 35 -9.50 -11.49 -7.20
C LEU A 35 -10.22 -11.10 -8.49
N TYR A 36 -9.50 -11.02 -9.61
CA TYR A 36 -10.09 -10.79 -10.91
C TYR A 36 -11.05 -11.93 -11.31
N LEU A 37 -10.66 -13.20 -11.09
CA LEU A 37 -11.53 -14.35 -11.33
C LEU A 37 -12.73 -14.42 -10.37
N GLU A 38 -12.61 -13.79 -9.19
CA GLU A 38 -13.71 -13.59 -8.25
C GLU A 38 -14.62 -12.40 -8.62
N GLY A 39 -14.36 -11.72 -9.74
CA GLY A 39 -15.18 -10.61 -10.25
C GLY A 39 -14.87 -9.25 -9.62
N VAL A 40 -13.76 -9.11 -8.89
CA VAL A 40 -13.38 -7.83 -8.29
C VAL A 40 -12.92 -6.87 -9.38
N LYS A 41 -13.72 -5.83 -9.60
CA LYS A 41 -13.41 -4.68 -10.46
C LYS A 41 -13.31 -3.43 -9.60
N HIS A 42 -12.48 -2.47 -10.00
CA HIS A 42 -12.31 -1.20 -9.29
C HIS A 42 -12.81 -0.04 -10.15
N GLY A 43 -13.41 0.97 -9.53
CA GLY A 43 -13.82 2.18 -10.22
C GLY A 43 -12.64 3.09 -10.59
N ASP A 44 -12.82 3.97 -11.58
CA ASP A 44 -11.75 4.86 -12.06
C ASP A 44 -11.15 5.75 -10.97
N LEU A 45 -11.99 6.29 -10.08
CA LEU A 45 -11.52 7.11 -8.95
C LEU A 45 -10.71 6.29 -7.94
N GLN A 46 -11.12 5.05 -7.67
CA GLN A 46 -10.42 4.14 -6.76
C GLN A 46 -9.00 3.85 -7.25
N ILE A 47 -8.87 3.56 -8.55
CA ILE A 47 -7.57 3.33 -9.22
C ILE A 47 -6.75 4.64 -9.24
N THR A 48 -7.39 5.78 -9.54
CA THR A 48 -6.71 7.08 -9.59
C THR A 48 -6.10 7.45 -8.24
N ILE A 49 -6.82 7.27 -7.14
CA ILE A 49 -6.32 7.54 -5.79
C ILE A 49 -5.13 6.64 -5.46
N SER A 50 -5.23 5.35 -5.76
CA SER A 50 -4.15 4.37 -5.53
C SER A 50 -2.90 4.71 -6.37
N GLY A 51 -3.09 5.03 -7.65
CA GLY A 51 -2.02 5.43 -8.56
C GLY A 51 -1.35 6.73 -8.13
N MET A 52 -2.14 7.72 -7.70
CA MET A 52 -1.62 8.99 -7.19
C MET A 52 -0.82 8.78 -5.90
N LEU A 53 -1.32 7.97 -4.96
CA LEU A 53 -0.58 7.59 -3.75
C LEU A 53 0.79 7.01 -4.12
N LEU A 54 0.80 6.01 -5.01
CA LEU A 54 2.02 5.34 -5.45
C LEU A 54 3.02 6.35 -6.04
N ALA A 55 2.56 7.19 -6.97
CA ALA A 55 3.38 8.19 -7.64
C ALA A 55 3.97 9.21 -6.66
N VAL A 56 3.13 9.82 -5.81
CA VAL A 56 3.57 10.81 -4.81
C VAL A 56 4.55 10.18 -3.83
N CYS A 57 4.27 8.97 -3.33
CA CYS A 57 5.15 8.31 -2.37
C CYS A 57 6.53 8.02 -2.97
N PHE A 58 6.61 7.48 -4.19
CA PHE A 58 7.90 7.25 -4.85
C PHE A 58 8.65 8.54 -5.15
N LEU A 59 7.96 9.61 -5.55
CA LEU A 59 8.57 10.93 -5.74
C LEU A 59 9.12 11.50 -4.42
N CYS A 60 8.40 11.38 -3.31
CA CYS A 60 8.90 11.86 -2.01
C CYS A 60 10.04 10.99 -1.46
N ILE A 61 10.05 9.68 -1.72
CA ILE A 61 11.14 8.79 -1.31
C ILE A 61 12.44 9.14 -2.07
N SER A 62 12.34 9.47 -3.36
CA SER A 62 13.51 9.83 -4.18
C SER A 62 14.11 11.20 -3.83
N LYS A 63 13.31 12.12 -3.29
CA LYS A 63 13.73 13.46 -2.87
C LYS A 63 14.30 13.57 -1.45
N ALA A 64 14.35 12.48 -0.70
CA ALA A 64 14.69 12.55 0.71
C ALA A 64 16.16 12.90 0.97
N LYS A 65 16.39 13.61 2.08
CA LYS A 65 17.68 14.22 2.39
C LYS A 65 18.56 13.31 3.25
N PRO A 66 19.87 13.24 2.98
CA PRO A 66 20.82 12.57 3.86
C PRO A 66 20.99 13.36 5.17
N LEU A 67 21.21 12.67 6.29
CA LEU A 67 21.58 13.32 7.55
C LEU A 67 22.98 13.90 7.49
N GLU A 68 23.25 14.98 8.23
CA GLU A 68 24.56 15.62 8.19
C GLU A 68 25.69 14.78 8.79
N LYS A 69 25.38 14.07 9.87
CA LYS A 69 26.30 13.23 10.62
C LYS A 69 26.37 11.83 10.04
N LEU A 70 27.59 11.33 9.80
CA LEU A 70 27.79 9.96 9.34
C LEU A 70 27.60 8.97 10.50
N SER A 71 26.70 8.01 10.34
CA SER A 71 26.53 6.91 11.29
C SER A 71 27.63 5.86 11.17
N LYS A 72 27.97 5.18 12.27
CA LYS A 72 28.90 4.03 12.26
C LYS A 72 28.30 2.80 11.56
N GLN A 73 26.98 2.64 11.58
CA GLN A 73 26.27 1.53 10.94
C GLN A 73 26.40 1.63 9.41
N ARG A 74 26.57 0.49 8.73
CA ARG A 74 26.57 0.42 7.26
C ARG A 74 25.17 0.03 6.76
N PRO A 75 24.69 0.62 5.66
CA PRO A 75 23.45 0.18 5.03
C PRO A 75 23.63 -1.23 4.47
N GLN A 76 22.52 -1.93 4.27
CA GLN A 76 22.52 -3.22 3.58
C GLN A 76 23.11 -3.04 2.17
N SER A 77 23.91 -4.00 1.70
CA SER A 77 24.59 -3.91 0.40
C SER A 77 23.85 -4.61 -0.72
N ASN A 78 22.96 -5.55 -0.40
CA ASN A 78 22.24 -6.38 -1.37
C ASN A 78 20.76 -6.51 -0.98
N VAL A 79 19.89 -6.47 -1.99
CA VAL A 79 18.45 -6.74 -1.90
C VAL A 79 18.20 -8.22 -1.59
N PHE A 80 19.01 -9.12 -2.15
CA PHE A 80 18.96 -10.55 -1.89
C PHE A 80 19.69 -10.92 -0.60
N ASN A 81 19.32 -10.26 0.48
CA ASN A 81 19.68 -10.67 1.83
C ASN A 81 18.52 -11.48 2.42
N PHE A 82 18.82 -12.58 3.11
CA PHE A 82 17.83 -13.40 3.82
C PHE A 82 16.87 -12.55 4.67
N TYR A 83 17.36 -11.53 5.37
CA TYR A 83 16.51 -10.61 6.13
C TYR A 83 15.49 -9.88 5.26
N ILE A 84 15.90 -9.38 4.09
CA ILE A 84 15.03 -8.63 3.18
C ILE A 84 13.99 -9.56 2.56
N ILE A 85 14.42 -10.73 2.08
CA ILE A 85 13.53 -11.73 1.48
C ILE A 85 12.49 -12.20 2.51
N LEU A 86 12.93 -12.59 3.70
CA LEU A 86 12.03 -13.02 4.77
C LEU A 86 11.03 -11.92 5.16
N SER A 87 11.50 -10.66 5.23
CA SER A 87 10.64 -9.51 5.50
C SER A 87 9.61 -9.26 4.39
N ILE A 88 9.96 -9.46 3.11
CA ILE A 88 9.01 -9.33 1.99
C ILE A 88 8.00 -10.47 2.04
N LEU A 89 8.46 -11.71 2.17
CA LEU A 89 7.58 -12.88 2.20
C LEU A 89 6.63 -12.86 3.41
N GLY A 90 7.12 -12.44 4.59
CA GLY A 90 6.29 -12.32 5.78
C GLY A 90 5.21 -11.23 5.65
N GLN A 91 5.57 -10.06 5.14
CA GLN A 91 4.59 -9.00 4.87
C GLN A 91 3.57 -9.43 3.80
N PHE A 92 4.03 -10.06 2.72
CA PHE A 92 3.15 -10.60 1.69
C PHE A 92 2.17 -11.64 2.25
N ALA A 93 2.65 -12.55 3.11
CA ALA A 93 1.79 -13.55 3.75
C ALA A 93 0.70 -12.89 4.61
N ILE A 94 1.04 -11.86 5.39
CA ILE A 94 0.06 -11.11 6.17
C ILE A 94 -0.95 -10.41 5.26
N HIS A 95 -0.49 -9.73 4.20
CA HIS A 95 -1.37 -9.07 3.25
C HIS A 95 -2.34 -10.05 2.58
N ILE A 96 -1.84 -11.17 2.07
CA ILE A 96 -2.69 -12.19 1.44
C ILE A 96 -3.64 -12.83 2.43
N ALA A 97 -3.19 -13.16 3.64
CA ALA A 97 -4.06 -13.71 4.67
C ALA A 97 -5.22 -12.76 5.01
N SER A 98 -4.93 -11.46 5.19
CA SER A 98 -5.96 -10.46 5.44
C SER A 98 -6.92 -10.30 4.26
N LEU A 99 -6.42 -10.40 3.03
CA LEU A 99 -7.22 -10.31 1.81
C LEU A 99 -8.14 -11.53 1.64
N ILE A 100 -7.63 -12.74 1.87
CA ILE A 100 -8.44 -13.97 1.86
C ILE A 100 -9.51 -13.89 2.95
N TYR A 101 -9.13 -13.49 4.16
CA TYR A 101 -10.05 -13.35 5.28
C TYR A 101 -11.20 -12.38 4.96
N ILE A 102 -10.91 -11.20 4.40
CA ILE A 102 -11.98 -10.23 4.10
C ILE A 102 -12.89 -10.71 2.98
N VAL A 103 -12.35 -11.40 1.97
CA VAL A 103 -13.15 -11.95 0.86
C VAL A 103 -14.06 -13.07 1.37
N ASP A 104 -13.54 -13.97 2.19
CA ASP A 104 -14.32 -15.04 2.84
C ASP A 104 -15.41 -14.47 3.73
N LEU A 105 -15.08 -13.42 4.51
CA LEU A 105 -16.05 -12.71 5.34
C LEU A 105 -17.17 -12.09 4.51
N VAL A 106 -16.87 -11.46 3.37
CA VAL A 106 -17.89 -10.91 2.47
C VAL A 106 -18.81 -12.02 1.96
N PHE A 107 -18.26 -13.17 1.54
CA PHE A 107 -19.06 -14.30 1.06
C PHE A 107 -19.84 -15.02 2.16
N HIS A 108 -19.50 -14.80 3.42
CA HIS A 108 -20.33 -15.22 4.55
C HIS A 108 -21.62 -14.39 4.66
N TYR A 109 -21.59 -13.10 4.30
CA TYR A 109 -22.73 -12.18 4.42
C TYR A 109 -23.49 -11.90 3.12
N GLU A 110 -22.91 -12.22 1.96
CA GLU A 110 -23.51 -12.04 0.63
C GLU A 110 -23.22 -13.27 -0.24
N GLU A 111 -24.24 -13.84 -0.88
CA GLU A 111 -24.06 -14.96 -1.80
C GLU A 111 -23.19 -14.57 -3.00
N LYS A 112 -22.29 -15.48 -3.38
CA LYS A 112 -21.43 -15.30 -4.55
C LYS A 112 -22.29 -15.25 -5.82
N LYS A 113 -22.36 -14.08 -6.45
CA LYS A 113 -23.06 -13.87 -7.73
C LYS A 113 -22.28 -14.51 -8.88
N VAL A 114 -22.98 -14.73 -10.01
CA VAL A 114 -22.34 -15.16 -11.26
C VAL A 114 -21.36 -14.08 -11.70
N VAL A 115 -20.09 -14.44 -11.83
CA VAL A 115 -19.03 -13.51 -12.20
C VAL A 115 -19.07 -13.25 -13.70
N ASP A 116 -19.36 -12.02 -14.09
CA ASP A 116 -19.14 -11.52 -15.45
C ASP A 116 -17.80 -10.78 -15.51
N LEU A 117 -16.81 -11.43 -16.13
CA LEU A 117 -15.46 -10.88 -16.28
C LEU A 117 -15.41 -9.73 -17.30
N GLU A 118 -16.32 -9.69 -18.28
CA GLU A 118 -16.34 -8.69 -19.36
C GLU A 118 -17.28 -7.51 -19.06
N GLY A 119 -18.17 -7.64 -18.07
CA GLY A 119 -19.08 -6.57 -17.66
C GLY A 119 -18.39 -5.27 -17.17
N GLU A 120 -19.16 -4.20 -17.05
CA GLU A 120 -18.64 -2.94 -16.52
C GLU A 120 -18.47 -2.97 -14.98
N PHE A 121 -17.80 -1.96 -14.43
CA PHE A 121 -17.66 -1.83 -12.98
C PHE A 121 -19.01 -1.55 -12.32
N GLU A 122 -19.40 -2.41 -11.38
CA GLU A 122 -20.55 -2.20 -10.50
C GLU A 122 -20.14 -2.16 -9.02
N PRO A 123 -20.66 -1.21 -8.23
CA PRO A 123 -20.41 -1.16 -6.80
C PRO A 123 -20.90 -2.43 -6.10
N SER A 124 -20.05 -3.05 -5.30
CA SER A 124 -20.38 -4.25 -4.53
C SER A 124 -19.72 -4.21 -3.15
N LEU A 125 -20.24 -5.01 -2.21
CA LEU A 125 -19.63 -5.20 -0.90
C LEU A 125 -18.20 -5.75 -1.06
N LEU A 126 -18.02 -6.71 -1.98
CA LEU A 126 -16.71 -7.28 -2.30
C LEU A 126 -15.73 -6.22 -2.82
N ASN A 127 -16.13 -5.37 -3.77
CA ASN A 127 -15.28 -4.26 -4.23
C ASN A 127 -14.92 -3.32 -3.06
N THR A 128 -15.89 -2.94 -2.24
CA THR A 128 -15.68 -2.01 -1.13
C THR A 128 -14.66 -2.55 -0.14
N ALA A 129 -14.86 -3.78 0.33
CA ALA A 129 -13.98 -4.43 1.29
C ALA A 129 -12.56 -4.63 0.73
N VAL A 130 -12.44 -5.12 -0.51
CA VAL A 130 -11.15 -5.34 -1.16
C VAL A 130 -10.43 -4.03 -1.46
N TYR A 131 -11.14 -2.98 -1.86
CA TYR A 131 -10.55 -1.67 -2.12
C TYR A 131 -10.00 -1.05 -0.83
N LEU A 132 -10.80 -1.01 0.24
CA LEU A 132 -10.39 -0.42 1.51
C LEU A 132 -9.19 -1.15 2.11
N ILE A 133 -9.22 -2.49 2.13
CA ILE A 133 -8.09 -3.26 2.64
C ILE A 133 -6.84 -3.06 1.77
N SER A 134 -6.97 -3.05 0.44
CA SER A 134 -5.85 -2.83 -0.48
C SER A 134 -5.25 -1.44 -0.33
N LEU A 135 -6.07 -0.41 -0.08
CA LEU A 135 -5.62 0.95 0.18
C LEU A 135 -4.84 1.02 1.51
N SER A 136 -5.33 0.37 2.56
CA SER A 136 -4.61 0.25 3.84
C SER A 136 -3.29 -0.51 3.70
N MET A 137 -3.26 -1.59 2.90
CA MET A 137 -2.04 -2.34 2.61
C MET A 137 -1.00 -1.48 1.89
N GLN A 138 -1.40 -0.68 0.90
CA GLN A 138 -0.49 0.25 0.21
C GLN A 138 0.11 1.27 1.20
N VAL A 139 -0.72 1.92 2.02
CA VAL A 139 -0.25 2.87 3.04
C VAL A 139 0.74 2.19 4.02
N SER A 140 0.40 1.00 4.51
CA SER A 140 1.26 0.24 5.43
C SER A 140 2.59 -0.17 4.78
N THR A 141 2.58 -0.57 3.51
CA THR A 141 3.78 -0.98 2.76
C THR A 141 4.77 0.17 2.69
N PHE A 142 4.29 1.39 2.41
CA PHE A 142 5.12 2.58 2.39
C PHE A 142 5.58 3.00 3.80
N ALA A 143 4.67 3.03 4.77
CA ALA A 143 4.97 3.50 6.12
C ALA A 143 5.98 2.58 6.85
N ILE A 144 5.79 1.26 6.77
CA ILE A 144 6.59 0.27 7.48
C ILE A 144 7.96 0.06 6.81
N ASN A 145 8.01 0.07 5.48
CA ASN A 145 9.29 -0.13 4.77
C ASN A 145 10.10 1.16 4.64
N TYR A 146 9.59 2.31 5.08
CA TYR A 146 10.35 3.55 5.10
C TYR A 146 11.55 3.46 6.04
N GLN A 147 12.75 3.58 5.48
CA GLN A 147 14.00 3.59 6.24
C GLN A 147 14.48 5.02 6.43
N GLY A 148 14.32 5.54 7.65
CA GLY A 148 14.76 6.87 8.04
C GLY A 148 16.18 6.90 8.62
N HIS A 149 16.28 7.36 9.87
CA HIS A 149 17.54 7.33 10.61
C HIS A 149 18.12 5.90 10.69
N PRO A 150 19.45 5.75 10.71
CA PRO A 150 20.46 6.80 10.81
C PRO A 150 21.04 7.27 9.46
N PHE A 151 20.39 6.98 8.33
CA PHE A 151 20.94 7.24 6.99
C PHE A 151 20.32 8.46 6.31
N ARG A 152 19.05 8.74 6.62
CA ARG A 152 18.25 9.84 6.05
C ARG A 152 17.24 10.34 7.07
N GLU A 153 16.52 11.40 6.69
CA GLU A 153 15.42 11.94 7.49
C GLU A 153 14.34 10.89 7.75
N SER A 154 13.77 10.93 8.95
CA SER A 154 12.65 10.09 9.37
C SER A 154 11.40 10.37 8.54
N LEU A 155 10.41 9.47 8.63
CA LEU A 155 9.14 9.64 7.94
C LEU A 155 8.45 10.95 8.34
N LYS A 156 8.51 11.33 9.62
CA LYS A 156 7.90 12.56 10.15
C LYS A 156 8.60 13.84 9.68
N GLU A 157 9.90 13.76 9.43
CA GLU A 157 10.68 14.89 8.88
C GLU A 157 10.40 15.08 7.38
N ASN A 158 10.10 14.01 6.65
CA ASN A 158 9.59 14.08 5.29
C ASN A 158 8.09 14.43 5.30
N THR A 159 7.79 15.70 5.54
CA THR A 159 6.41 16.20 5.72
C THR A 159 5.50 15.86 4.54
N ALA A 160 6.00 15.95 3.30
CA ALA A 160 5.23 15.62 2.10
C ALA A 160 4.78 14.15 2.09
N LEU A 161 5.71 13.22 2.36
CA LEU A 161 5.38 11.79 2.44
C LEU A 161 4.47 11.50 3.64
N TYR A 162 4.75 12.11 4.79
CA TYR A 162 3.95 11.93 6.00
C TYR A 162 2.49 12.33 5.81
N TYR A 163 2.24 13.55 5.31
CA TYR A 163 0.89 14.02 5.07
C TYR A 163 0.21 13.29 3.90
N GLY A 164 0.96 12.83 2.90
CA GLY A 164 0.43 12.00 1.82
C GLY A 164 -0.04 10.62 2.30
N LEU A 165 0.72 9.97 3.19
CA LEU A 165 0.29 8.70 3.79
C LEU A 165 -0.86 8.89 4.77
N LEU A 166 -0.83 9.98 5.55
CA LEU A 166 -1.91 10.31 6.49
C LEU A 166 -3.21 10.62 5.75
N SER A 167 -3.18 11.38 4.65
CA SER A 167 -4.39 11.72 3.90
C SER A 167 -5.07 10.47 3.32
N VAL A 168 -4.31 9.58 2.70
CA VAL A 168 -4.86 8.35 2.11
C VAL A 168 -5.24 7.32 3.19
N GLY A 169 -4.48 7.26 4.29
CA GLY A 169 -4.87 6.49 5.47
C GLY A 169 -6.19 6.96 6.07
N SER A 170 -6.42 8.27 6.13
CA SER A 170 -7.70 8.85 6.55
C SER A 170 -8.82 8.52 5.58
N VAL A 171 -8.59 8.51 4.27
CA VAL A 171 -9.59 8.05 3.28
C VAL A 171 -10.00 6.61 3.54
N ALA A 172 -9.03 5.71 3.78
CA ALA A 172 -9.33 4.32 4.10
C ALA A 172 -10.14 4.18 5.41
N LEU A 173 -9.75 4.93 6.45
CA LEU A 173 -10.43 4.91 7.75
C LEU A 173 -11.86 5.47 7.67
N CYS A 174 -12.03 6.64 7.05
CA CYS A 174 -13.33 7.26 6.84
C CYS A 174 -14.23 6.37 5.96
N GLY A 175 -13.64 5.67 4.98
CA GLY A 175 -14.34 4.72 4.14
C GLY A 175 -14.87 3.52 4.92
N ALA A 176 -14.03 2.94 5.77
CA ALA A 176 -14.37 1.77 6.59
C ALA A 176 -15.32 2.08 7.75
N THR A 177 -15.30 3.29 8.29
CA THR A 177 -16.17 3.72 9.42
C THR A 177 -17.44 4.44 8.96
N GLU A 178 -17.58 4.68 7.66
CA GLU A 178 -18.68 5.45 7.05
C GLU A 178 -18.88 6.84 7.66
N PHE A 179 -17.85 7.40 8.30
CA PHE A 179 -17.92 8.67 9.00
C PHE A 179 -18.30 9.85 8.08
N VAL A 180 -17.98 9.73 6.78
CA VAL A 180 -18.34 10.72 5.74
C VAL A 180 -19.07 10.00 4.60
N PRO A 181 -20.41 9.87 4.66
CA PRO A 181 -21.19 9.13 3.67
C PRO A 181 -21.05 9.67 2.23
N GLU A 182 -20.87 10.98 2.09
CA GLU A 182 -20.65 11.66 0.81
C GLU A 182 -19.37 11.17 0.12
N MET A 183 -18.31 10.94 0.90
CA MET A 183 -17.05 10.39 0.39
C MET A 183 -17.25 8.95 -0.09
N ASN A 184 -17.99 8.14 0.66
CA ASN A 184 -18.31 6.77 0.27
C ASN A 184 -19.10 6.73 -1.04
N SER A 185 -20.07 7.63 -1.21
CA SER A 185 -20.81 7.75 -2.46
C SER A 185 -19.91 8.14 -3.65
N ILE A 186 -18.98 9.07 -3.47
CA ILE A 186 -18.03 9.48 -4.53
C ILE A 186 -17.11 8.32 -4.93
N LEU A 187 -16.63 7.57 -3.93
CA LEU A 187 -15.77 6.40 -4.12
C LEU A 187 -16.55 5.13 -4.55
N LYS A 188 -17.87 5.24 -4.68
CA LYS A 188 -18.79 4.14 -4.98
C LYS A 188 -18.61 2.96 -4.03
N LEU A 189 -18.44 3.26 -2.75
CA LEU A 189 -18.37 2.27 -1.67
C LEU A 189 -19.79 1.92 -1.23
N VAL A 190 -20.08 0.62 -1.20
CA VAL A 190 -21.35 0.07 -0.72
C VAL A 190 -21.33 0.04 0.82
N PRO A 191 -22.44 0.39 1.48
CA PRO A 191 -22.50 0.36 2.93
C PRO A 191 -22.14 -1.01 3.51
N LEU A 192 -21.31 -1.00 4.55
CA LEU A 192 -21.01 -2.17 5.37
C LEU A 192 -22.22 -2.44 6.26
N LYS A 193 -22.58 -3.72 6.44
CA LYS A 193 -23.67 -4.08 7.36
C LYS A 193 -23.18 -3.92 8.80
N ASP A 194 -23.99 -3.27 9.63
CA ASP A 194 -23.71 -3.15 11.07
C ASP A 194 -23.97 -4.43 11.86
N GLU A 195 -24.65 -5.42 11.26
CA GLU A 195 -24.88 -6.79 11.78
C GLU A 195 -25.30 -7.73 10.62
#